data_AF-A0A7W9UW41-F1
#
_entry.id   AF-A0A7W9UW41-F1
#
_cell.length_a   1.000
_cell.length_b   1.000
_cell.length_c   1.000
_cell.angle_alpha   90.00
_cell.angle_beta   90.00
_cell.angle_gamma   90.00
#
_symmetry.space_group_name_H-M   'P 1'
#
loop_
_entity.id
_entity.type
_entity.pdbx_description
1 polymer ?
#
loop_
_entity_poly.entity_id
_entity_poly.type
_entity_poly.pdbx_seq_one_letter_code
_entity_poly.pdbx_strand_id
1 'polypeptide(L)' 'MPNQPKTPARQMRIGDEWYDFDLAAKAQGSERAAVIRAFIDWYIRRPDSELPERPEASYWRKAQTDD' A
#
# COMPACT_ATOMS: atom_id res chain seq x y z
N MET A 1 1.27 -2.73 -26.52
CA MET A 1 -0.14 -2.50 -26.12
C MET A 1 -0.16 -1.41 -25.05
N PRO A 2 -1.16 -0.51 -25.00
CA PRO A 2 -1.03 0.74 -24.24
C PRO A 2 -1.06 0.63 -22.70
N ASN A 3 -1.41 -0.53 -22.13
CA ASN A 3 -1.58 -0.71 -20.68
C ASN A 3 -0.79 -1.92 -20.14
N GLN A 4 0.50 -2.02 -20.48
CA GLN A 4 1.33 -3.09 -19.93
C GLN A 4 1.92 -2.63 -18.58
N PRO A 5 1.67 -3.36 -17.47
CA PRO A 5 2.31 -3.02 -16.19
C PRO A 5 3.82 -3.13 -16.36
N LYS A 6 4.54 -2.07 -15.96
CA LYS A 6 6.01 -1.98 -16.11
C LYS A 6 6.78 -2.98 -15.25
N THR A 7 6.10 -3.62 -14.28
CA THR A 7 6.69 -4.54 -13.30
C THR A 7 5.98 -5.89 -13.32
N PRO A 8 6.71 -7.02 -13.30
CA PRO A 8 6.12 -8.34 -13.18
C PRO A 8 5.35 -8.50 -11.86
N ALA A 9 4.20 -9.16 -11.90
CA ALA A 9 3.44 -9.49 -10.70
C ALA A 9 4.22 -10.49 -9.81
N ARG A 10 4.15 -10.29 -8.49
CA ARG A 10 4.63 -11.23 -7.47
C ARG A 10 3.44 -11.66 -6.62
N GLN A 11 3.26 -12.97 -6.42
CA GLN A 11 2.18 -13.49 -5.60
C GLN A 11 2.52 -13.42 -4.12
N MET A 12 1.58 -12.90 -3.32
CA MET A 12 1.62 -12.89 -1.85
C MET A 12 0.24 -13.32 -1.36
N ARG A 13 0.19 -14.12 -0.29
CA ARG A 13 -1.07 -14.46 0.40
C ARG A 13 -1.25 -13.50 1.57
N ILE A 14 -2.37 -12.80 1.60
CA ILE A 14 -2.75 -11.79 2.60
C ILE A 14 -4.25 -12.02 2.87
N GLY A 15 -4.68 -11.88 4.11
CA GLY A 15 -6.10 -12.00 4.49
C GLY A 15 -6.90 -10.73 4.15
N ASP A 16 -8.04 -10.58 4.81
CA ASP A 16 -8.97 -9.47 4.58
C ASP A 16 -8.38 -8.09 4.94
N GLU A 17 -7.30 -8.05 5.74
CA GLU A 17 -6.53 -6.84 6.01
C GLU A 17 -6.00 -6.16 4.74
N TRP A 18 -5.99 -6.88 3.62
CA TRP A 18 -5.68 -6.34 2.29
C TRP A 18 -6.62 -5.21 1.86
N TYR A 19 -7.89 -5.26 2.25
CA TYR A 19 -8.88 -4.24 1.90
C TYR A 19 -8.73 -3.00 2.79
N ASP A 20 -8.54 -3.20 4.10
CA ASP A 20 -8.24 -2.10 5.04
C ASP A 20 -6.95 -1.36 4.64
N PHE A 21 -5.94 -2.09 4.17
CA PHE A 21 -4.69 -1.50 3.68
C PHE A 21 -4.91 -0.65 2.41
N ASP A 22 -5.77 -1.09 1.49
CA ASP A 22 -6.11 -0.32 0.28
C ASP A 22 -6.82 0.99 0.63
N LEU A 23 -7.76 0.96 1.58
CA LEU A 23 -8.46 2.15 2.08
C LEU A 23 -7.48 3.14 2.74
N ALA A 24 -6.59 2.64 3.59
CA ALA A 24 -5.58 3.45 4.26
C ALA A 24 -4.62 4.12 3.24
N ALA A 25 -4.16 3.37 2.24
CA ALA A 25 -3.27 3.91 1.20
C ALA A 25 -3.96 4.99 0.35
N LYS A 26 -5.22 4.76 -0.04
CA LYS A 26 -6.02 5.74 -0.79
C LYS A 26 -6.27 7.02 -0.02
N ALA A 27 -6.51 6.93 1.29
CA ALA A 27 -6.72 8.09 2.14
C ALA A 27 -5.49 9.01 2.23
N GLN A 28 -4.29 8.46 2.04
CA GLN A 28 -3.03 9.21 1.93
C GLN A 28 -2.71 9.64 0.49
N GLY A 29 -3.64 9.48 -0.47
CA GLY A 29 -3.42 9.82 -1.87
C GLY A 29 -2.46 8.87 -2.61
N SER A 30 -2.25 7.65 -2.09
CA SER A 30 -1.36 6.64 -2.65
C SER A 30 -2.12 5.39 -3.11
N GLU A 31 -1.38 4.40 -3.60
CA GLU A 31 -1.87 3.06 -3.90
C GLU A 31 -1.11 2.02 -3.07
N ARG A 32 -1.78 0.94 -2.67
CA ARG A 32 -1.18 -0.15 -1.88
C ARG A 32 0.14 -0.67 -2.45
N ALA A 33 0.24 -0.76 -3.77
CA ALA A 33 1.43 -1.26 -4.45
C ALA A 33 2.61 -0.27 -4.32
N ALA A 34 2.36 1.04 -4.31
CA ALA A 34 3.39 2.05 -4.09
C ALA A 34 3.91 1.99 -2.65
N VAL A 35 3.01 1.87 -1.67
CA VAL A 35 3.38 1.72 -0.25
C VAL A 35 4.23 0.47 -0.03
N ILE A 36 3.85 -0.67 -0.62
CA ILE A 36 4.63 -1.92 -0.53
C ILE A 36 6.01 -1.76 -1.16
N ARG A 37 6.11 -1.14 -2.34
CA ARG A 37 7.41 -0.91 -2.99
C ARG A 37 8.32 -0.04 -2.12
N ALA A 38 7.80 1.06 -1.58
CA ALA A 38 8.55 1.94 -0.68
C ALA A 38 8.99 1.20 0.60
N PHE A 39 8.10 0.38 1.18
CA PHE A 39 8.45 -0.45 2.34
C PHE A 39 9.54 -1.48 2.02
N ILE A 40 9.48 -2.14 0.86
CA ILE A 40 10.51 -3.08 0.41
C ILE A 40 11.85 -2.36 0.23
N ASP A 41 11.84 -1.20 -0.43
CA ASP A 41 13.06 -0.42 -0.66
C ASP A 41 13.71 0.01 0.65
N TRP A 42 12.92 0.49 1.61
CA TRP A 42 13.36 0.79 2.98
C TRP A 42 13.90 -0.45 3.69
N TYR A 43 13.17 -1.58 3.64
CA TYR A 43 13.53 -2.82 4.34
C TYR A 43 14.88 -3.38 3.89
N ILE A 44 15.20 -3.27 2.59
CA ILE A 44 16.48 -3.72 2.03
C ILE A 44 17.57 -2.62 2.06
N ARG A 45 17.27 -1.46 2.67
CA ARG A 45 18.17 -0.30 2.79
C ARG A 45 18.67 0.24 1.45
N ARG A 46 17.77 0.42 0.48
CA ARG A 46 18.14 1.15 -0.74
C ARG A 46 18.55 2.59 -0.40
N PRO A 47 19.50 3.20 -1.15
CA PRO A 47 19.81 4.62 -1.00
C PRO A 47 18.54 5.47 -1.11
N ASP A 48 18.44 6.49 -0.27
CA ASP A 48 17.35 7.48 -0.23
C ASP A 48 15.95 6.89 0.05
N SER A 49 15.85 5.63 0.46
CA SER A 49 14.57 5.01 0.81
C SER A 49 14.16 5.38 2.24
N GLU A 50 12.91 5.80 2.39
CA GLU A 50 12.32 6.17 3.67
C GLU A 50 11.19 5.21 4.05
N LEU A 51 11.00 5.02 5.36
CA LEU A 51 9.89 4.23 5.88
C LEU A 51 8.58 4.94 5.52
N PRO A 52 7.63 4.28 4.85
CA PRO A 52 6.34 4.89 4.55
C PRO A 52 5.62 5.35 5.82
N GLU A 53 5.02 6.54 5.76
CA GLU A 53 4.26 7.10 6.88
C GLU A 53 3.06 6.20 7.22
N ARG A 54 2.92 5.86 8.50
CA ARG A 54 1.79 5.09 8.99
C ARG A 54 0.54 5.99 9.08
N PRO A 55 -0.54 5.71 8.35
CA PRO A 55 -1.76 6.50 8.44
C PRO A 55 -2.44 6.36 9.80
N GLU A 56 -3.20 7.40 10.17
CA GLU A 56 -4.12 7.36 11.30
C GLU A 56 -5.12 6.20 11.16
N ALA A 57 -5.40 5.49 12.24
CA ALA A 57 -6.29 4.32 12.20
C ALA A 57 -7.73 4.67 11.78
N SER A 58 -8.11 5.94 11.89
CA SER A 58 -9.43 6.43 11.47
C SER A 58 -9.65 6.31 9.96
N TYR A 59 -8.59 6.27 9.14
CA TYR A 59 -8.72 6.25 7.69
C TYR A 59 -9.33 4.96 7.12
N TRP A 60 -9.04 3.81 7.72
CA TRP A 60 -9.66 2.54 7.31
C TRP A 60 -10.81 2.13 8.22
N ARG A 61 -10.83 2.54 9.50
CA ARG A 61 -11.95 2.24 10.40
C ARG A 61 -13.24 3.00 10.07
N LYS A 62 -13.16 4.27 9.65
CA LYS A 62 -14.36 5.02 9.24
C LYS A 62 -15.06 4.36 8.05
N ALA A 63 -14.28 3.84 7.10
CA ALA A 63 -14.80 3.12 5.95
C ALA A 63 -15.56 1.83 6.30
N GLN A 64 -15.35 1.24 7.49
CA GLN A 64 -16.15 0.10 7.98
C GLN A 64 -17.49 0.52 8.61
N THR A 65 -17.67 1.80 8.96
CA THR A 65 -18.85 2.29 9.69
C THR A 65 -19.91 2.90 8.76
N ASP A 66 -19.54 3.21 7.52
CA ASP A 66 -20.42 3.81 6.51
C ASP A 66 -21.15 2.76 5.62
N ASP A 67 -21.19 1.48 6.03
CA ASP A 67 -21.92 0.36 5.39
C ASP A 67 -23.21 -0.02 6.14
#